data_AF-A0A6B3E200-F1
#
_entry.id   AF-A0A6B3E200-F1
#
_cell.length_a   1.000
_cell.length_b   1.000
_cell.length_c   1.000
_cell.angle_alpha   90.00
_cell.angle_beta   90.00
_cell.angle_gamma   90.00
#
_symmetry.space_group_name_H-M   'P 1'
#
loop_
_entity.id
_entity.type
_entity.pdbx_description
1 polymer ?
#
loop_
_entity_poly.entity_id
_entity_poly.type
_entity_poly.pdbx_seq_one_letter_code
_entity_poly.pdbx_strand_id
1 'polypeptide(L)'
;QLLYAGDVDGARVVLLHDGLRIARYAEPKGSASGVALDLARVDGATGAEAAAVVLNRADGNVRYLTAPWVKKAARQDLRTAGSEPAALALTDGVTAPLSGPAARAGACTSWPALRLTGDFGAYVLGDLGELTPARLTTGRPTATHEASSAAAGRTWAPFACSLSVLRSQGVRSVNAWQYAEQNLPDDSGTAAWVCTRADTWRGTGSQVLAQLRVPTVRYGAAVARSADVTACGARDPQVLAGALWKSKAGSWYLLAAGGSHTESITASNGVTATARGNVLAVPAKKGIRPELKGTLDDGRTVNMLR
;
A
#
# COMPACT_ATOMS: atom_id res chain seq x y z
N GLN A 1 -25.10 13.03 11.83
CA GLN A 1 -24.85 12.23 13.05
C GLN A 1 -23.60 12.77 13.75
N LEU A 2 -23.65 12.97 15.07
CA LEU A 2 -22.46 13.25 15.88
C LEU A 2 -21.74 11.93 16.17
N LEU A 3 -20.45 11.86 15.86
CA LEU A 3 -19.62 10.69 16.16
C LEU A 3 -18.76 10.90 17.41
N TYR A 4 -18.27 12.13 17.62
CA TYR A 4 -17.42 12.48 18.75
C TYR A 4 -17.45 13.99 19.01
N ALA A 5 -17.42 14.37 20.28
CA ALA A 5 -17.15 15.73 20.73
C ALA A 5 -16.36 15.65 22.03
N GLY A 6 -15.16 16.23 22.08
CA GLY A 6 -14.32 16.14 23.27
C GLY A 6 -12.94 16.77 23.09
N ASP A 7 -12.16 16.74 24.16
CA ASP A 7 -10.81 17.27 24.20
C ASP A 7 -9.77 16.19 23.90
N VAL A 8 -8.90 16.44 22.92
CA VAL A 8 -7.87 15.51 22.47
C VAL A 8 -6.57 16.26 22.21
N ASP A 9 -5.49 15.88 22.92
CA ASP A 9 -4.14 16.44 22.77
C ASP A 9 -4.12 17.98 22.75
N GLY A 10 -4.85 18.61 23.68
CA GLY A 10 -4.91 20.07 23.81
C GLY A 10 -5.82 20.78 22.81
N ALA A 11 -6.60 20.05 22.00
CA ALA A 11 -7.59 20.62 21.09
C ALA A 11 -9.01 20.13 21.42
N ARG A 12 -10.02 20.96 21.18
CA ARG A 12 -11.43 20.54 21.15
C ARG A 12 -11.73 20.00 19.76
N VAL A 13 -12.23 18.78 19.68
CA VAL A 13 -12.48 18.08 18.41
C VAL A 13 -13.95 17.69 18.32
N VAL A 14 -14.55 17.93 17.16
CA VAL A 14 -15.89 17.46 16.82
C VAL A 14 -15.81 16.68 15.51
N LEU A 15 -16.40 15.48 15.50
CA LEU A 15 -16.58 14.65 14.30
C LEU A 15 -18.06 14.48 14.00
N LEU A 16 -18.43 14.82 12.77
CA LEU A 16 -19.79 14.68 12.23
C LEU A 16 -19.75 13.76 11.02
N HIS A 17 -20.79 12.96 10.85
CA HIS A 17 -21.02 12.15 9.65
C HIS A 17 -22.38 12.49 9.03
N ASP A 18 -22.41 12.75 7.74
CA ASP A 18 -23.63 13.14 7.00
C ASP A 18 -24.30 11.98 6.22
N GLY A 19 -23.72 10.77 6.28
CA GLY A 19 -24.15 9.61 5.51
C GLY A 19 -23.19 9.24 4.37
N LEU A 20 -22.38 10.19 3.90
CA LEU A 20 -21.43 10.02 2.80
C LEU A 20 -20.01 10.50 3.16
N ARG A 21 -19.92 11.45 4.08
CA ARG A 21 -18.70 12.17 4.43
C ARG A 21 -18.56 12.32 5.94
N ILE A 22 -17.31 12.39 6.38
CA ILE A 22 -16.94 12.84 7.71
C ILE A 22 -16.44 14.28 7.63
N ALA A 23 -16.92 15.13 8.54
CA ALA A 23 -16.36 16.44 8.82
C ALA A 23 -15.67 16.41 10.18
N ARG A 24 -14.41 16.87 10.24
CA ARG A 24 -13.67 17.08 11.49
C ARG A 24 -13.44 18.56 11.69
N TYR A 25 -13.95 19.07 12.81
CA TYR A 25 -13.57 20.38 13.33
C TYR A 25 -12.59 20.18 14.47
N ALA A 26 -11.50 20.95 14.49
CA ALA A 26 -10.55 20.95 15.60
C ALA A 26 -10.04 22.37 15.88
N GLU A 27 -10.11 22.78 17.14
CA GLU A 27 -9.60 24.08 17.61
C GLU A 27 -8.64 23.87 18.79
N PRO A 28 -7.46 24.52 18.81
CA PRO A 28 -6.58 24.50 19.97
C PRO A 28 -7.25 25.12 21.21
N LYS A 29 -6.98 24.56 22.39
CA LYS A 29 -7.41 25.18 23.65
C LYS A 29 -6.64 26.48 23.86
N GLY A 30 -7.38 27.56 24.18
CA GLY A 30 -6.80 28.86 24.52
C GLY A 30 -6.34 29.71 23.34
N SER A 31 -6.60 29.29 22.09
CA SER A 31 -6.32 30.10 20.90
C SER A 31 -7.28 29.75 19.77
N ALA A 32 -7.80 30.78 19.08
CA ALA A 32 -8.56 30.61 17.84
C ALA A 32 -7.65 30.51 16.60
N SER A 33 -6.32 30.67 16.76
CA SER A 33 -5.35 30.44 15.70
C SER A 33 -5.09 28.95 15.53
N GLY A 34 -5.06 28.46 14.29
CA GLY A 34 -4.80 27.05 13.99
C GLY A 34 -6.04 26.15 14.02
N VAL A 35 -7.24 26.72 13.88
CA VAL A 35 -8.47 25.96 13.65
C VAL A 35 -8.39 25.18 12.35
N ALA A 36 -8.80 23.92 12.37
CA ALA A 36 -8.86 23.05 11.21
C ALA A 36 -10.30 22.56 10.97
N LEU A 37 -10.70 22.59 9.70
CA LEU A 37 -11.91 21.96 9.21
C LEU A 37 -11.55 21.00 8.07
N ASP A 38 -11.60 19.70 8.35
CA ASP A 38 -11.27 18.64 7.40
C ASP A 38 -12.55 17.95 6.92
N LEU A 39 -12.59 17.59 5.63
CA LEU A 39 -13.69 16.85 5.02
C LEU A 39 -13.12 15.61 4.32
N ALA A 40 -13.70 14.43 4.61
CA ALA A 40 -13.32 13.19 3.94
C ALA A 40 -14.53 12.42 3.46
N ARG A 41 -14.37 11.84 2.26
CA ARG A 41 -15.33 10.92 1.65
C ARG A 41 -15.22 9.57 2.35
N VAL A 42 -16.36 8.98 2.71
CA VAL A 42 -16.47 7.64 3.30
C VAL A 42 -17.63 6.87 2.69
N ASP A 43 -17.98 7.20 1.44
CA ASP A 43 -19.12 6.63 0.74
C ASP A 43 -19.03 5.10 0.70
N GLY A 44 -20.01 4.42 1.29
CA GLY A 44 -20.06 2.96 1.34
C GLY A 44 -18.96 2.31 2.19
N ALA A 45 -18.33 3.05 3.11
CA ALA A 45 -17.39 2.49 4.08
C ALA A 45 -18.09 1.44 4.95
N THR A 46 -17.52 0.24 5.02
CA THR A 46 -18.03 -0.85 5.86
C THR A 46 -16.89 -1.61 6.52
N GLY A 47 -17.19 -2.35 7.60
CA GLY A 47 -16.23 -3.23 8.26
C GLY A 47 -14.91 -2.52 8.59
N ALA A 48 -13.81 -3.01 8.00
CA ALA A 48 -12.47 -2.47 8.19
C ALA A 48 -12.30 -1.01 7.74
N GLU A 49 -13.00 -0.58 6.70
CA GLU A 49 -12.88 0.78 6.15
C GLU A 49 -13.62 1.82 7.00
N ALA A 50 -14.62 1.38 7.77
CA ALA A 50 -15.37 2.21 8.70
C ALA A 50 -14.82 2.12 10.14
N ALA A 51 -13.72 1.40 10.35
CA ALA A 51 -13.30 1.01 11.69
C ALA A 51 -12.55 2.08 12.48
N ALA A 52 -11.99 3.10 11.81
CA ALA A 52 -11.30 4.19 12.48
C ALA A 52 -11.30 5.49 11.68
N VAL A 53 -11.25 6.60 12.40
CA VAL A 53 -11.08 7.94 11.86
C VAL A 53 -10.10 8.73 12.73
N VAL A 54 -9.29 9.59 12.12
CA VAL A 54 -8.33 10.43 12.84
C VAL A 54 -9.09 11.49 13.67
N LEU A 55 -8.81 11.53 14.97
CA LEU A 55 -9.29 12.56 15.88
C LEU A 55 -8.36 13.77 15.88
N ASN A 56 -7.05 13.54 16.02
CA ASN A 56 -6.08 14.61 16.03
C ASN A 56 -4.71 14.14 15.58
N ARG A 57 -3.90 15.09 15.11
CA ARG A 57 -2.48 14.92 14.81
C ARG A 57 -1.70 15.98 15.58
N ALA A 58 -0.86 15.56 16.51
CA ALA A 58 -0.06 16.43 17.36
C ALA A 58 1.32 15.81 17.60
N ASP A 59 2.38 16.60 17.49
CA ASP A 59 3.77 16.20 17.77
C ASP A 59 4.20 14.91 17.04
N GLY A 60 3.73 14.73 15.81
CA GLY A 60 4.00 13.56 14.98
C GLY A 60 3.28 12.28 15.39
N ASN A 61 2.36 12.35 16.36
CA ASN A 61 1.45 11.29 16.73
C ASN A 61 0.05 11.52 16.17
N VAL A 62 -0.71 10.44 16.14
CA VAL A 62 -2.07 10.39 15.63
C VAL A 62 -2.93 9.65 16.64
N ARG A 63 -4.10 10.20 16.95
CA ARG A 63 -5.15 9.50 17.70
C ARG A 63 -6.31 9.17 16.79
N TYR A 64 -6.89 8.00 17.02
CA TYR A 64 -8.02 7.52 16.27
C TYR A 64 -9.23 7.36 17.18
N LEU A 65 -10.40 7.71 16.66
CA LEU A 65 -11.68 7.20 17.14
C LEU A 65 -11.93 5.88 16.41
N THR A 66 -12.19 4.81 17.15
CA THR A 66 -12.53 3.50 16.60
C THR A 66 -14.04 3.29 16.58
N ALA A 67 -14.50 2.46 15.65
CA ALA A 67 -15.90 2.06 15.61
C ALA A 67 -16.30 1.21 16.82
N PRO A 68 -17.60 1.17 17.20
CA PRO A 68 -18.06 0.47 18.41
C PRO A 68 -17.79 -1.05 18.45
N TRP A 69 -17.64 -1.70 17.28
CA TRP A 69 -17.33 -3.13 17.19
C TRP A 69 -15.83 -3.45 17.37
N VAL A 70 -14.97 -2.45 17.53
CA VAL A 70 -13.53 -2.62 17.76
C VAL A 70 -13.28 -2.93 19.23
N LYS A 71 -12.55 -4.03 19.49
CA LYS A 71 -12.28 -4.53 20.84
C LYS A 71 -10.83 -4.32 21.27
N LYS A 72 -9.89 -4.31 20.32
CA LYS A 72 -8.45 -4.16 20.59
C LYS A 72 -7.79 -3.31 19.52
N ALA A 73 -6.83 -2.50 19.93
CA ALA A 73 -5.92 -1.78 19.05
C ALA A 73 -4.47 -2.16 19.33
N ALA A 74 -3.64 -2.12 18.30
CA ALA A 74 -2.21 -2.36 18.41
C ALA A 74 -1.45 -1.58 17.34
N ARG A 75 -0.21 -1.23 17.64
CA ARG A 75 0.77 -0.76 16.66
C ARG A 75 1.42 -1.96 15.99
N GLN A 76 1.34 -2.01 14.67
CA GLN A 76 2.09 -2.94 13.83
C GLN A 76 3.09 -2.15 12.98
N ASP A 77 4.37 -2.48 13.05
CA ASP A 77 5.35 -1.91 12.11
C ASP A 77 5.38 -2.78 10.85
N LEU A 78 4.99 -2.21 9.72
CA LEU A 78 4.96 -2.94 8.45
C LEU A 78 6.33 -3.36 7.97
N ARG A 79 7.42 -2.74 8.46
CA ARG A 79 8.79 -3.05 8.03
C ARG A 79 9.40 -4.26 8.73
N THR A 80 8.82 -4.70 9.83
CA THR A 80 9.32 -5.82 10.62
C THR A 80 8.37 -7.00 10.49
N ALA A 81 8.58 -7.81 9.45
CA ALA A 81 7.79 -9.00 9.23
C ALA A 81 7.87 -9.94 10.45
N GLY A 82 6.71 -10.34 10.99
CA GLY A 82 6.62 -11.31 12.08
C GLY A 82 6.86 -10.76 13.49
N SER A 83 7.11 -9.46 13.66
CA SER A 83 7.09 -8.86 15.00
C SER A 83 5.67 -8.83 15.56
N GLU A 84 5.53 -9.18 16.84
CA GLU A 84 4.25 -9.08 17.52
C GLU A 84 3.77 -7.62 17.56
N PRO A 85 2.50 -7.35 17.24
CA PRO A 85 1.94 -6.01 17.38
C PRO A 85 1.99 -5.55 18.84
N ALA A 86 2.49 -4.33 19.07
CA ALA A 86 2.51 -3.74 20.41
C ALA A 86 1.11 -3.23 20.76
N ALA A 87 0.54 -3.69 21.87
CA ALA A 87 -0.79 -3.25 22.31
C ALA A 87 -0.89 -1.72 22.41
N LEU A 88 -2.00 -1.18 21.95
CA LEU A 88 -2.32 0.25 22.02
C LEU A 88 -3.58 0.38 22.88
N ALA A 89 -3.50 1.15 23.96
CA ALA A 89 -4.64 1.32 24.87
C ALA A 89 -5.84 1.94 24.12
N LEU A 90 -7.04 1.50 24.51
CA LEU A 90 -8.31 2.08 24.08
C LEU A 90 -9.04 2.60 25.31
N THR A 91 -9.45 3.86 25.27
CA THR A 91 -10.26 4.50 26.31
C THR A 91 -11.45 5.12 25.63
N ASP A 92 -12.65 4.61 25.91
CA ASP A 92 -13.91 5.09 25.32
C ASP A 92 -13.89 5.18 23.78
N GLY A 93 -13.28 4.16 23.14
CA GLY A 93 -13.12 4.09 21.68
C GLY A 93 -12.02 4.99 21.11
N VAL A 94 -11.24 5.68 21.94
CA VAL A 94 -10.10 6.50 21.52
C VAL A 94 -8.79 5.74 21.74
N THR A 95 -7.92 5.73 20.74
CA THR A 95 -6.60 5.12 20.87
C THR A 95 -5.65 5.99 21.70
N ALA A 96 -4.72 5.34 22.41
CA ALA A 96 -3.46 5.98 22.78
C ALA A 96 -2.74 6.53 21.52
N PRO A 97 -1.83 7.51 21.67
CA PRO A 97 -1.13 8.10 20.53
C PRO A 97 -0.34 7.04 19.76
N LEU A 98 -0.51 7.02 18.43
CA LEU A 98 0.29 6.22 17.52
C LEU A 98 1.21 7.13 16.73
N SER A 99 2.52 6.86 16.72
CA SER A 99 3.45 7.63 15.89
C SER A 99 3.07 7.54 14.41
N GLY A 100 2.77 8.69 13.81
CA GLY A 100 2.39 8.80 12.41
C GLY A 100 3.62 8.72 11.48
N PRO A 101 3.47 8.20 10.26
CA PRO A 101 4.56 8.18 9.29
C PRO A 101 4.87 9.58 8.73
N ALA A 102 3.94 10.54 8.87
CA ALA A 102 4.06 11.91 8.34
C ALA A 102 5.22 12.72 8.95
N ALA A 103 5.63 12.43 10.18
CA ALA A 103 6.60 13.25 10.93
C ALA A 103 8.07 12.84 10.77
N ARG A 104 8.39 11.85 9.93
CA ARG A 104 9.77 11.34 9.84
C ARG A 104 10.52 11.91 8.65
N ALA A 105 11.40 12.86 8.92
CA ALA A 105 12.49 13.23 8.03
C ALA A 105 13.57 12.13 8.03
N GLY A 106 14.15 11.82 6.86
CA GLY A 106 15.25 10.87 6.71
C GLY A 106 14.84 9.49 6.19
N ALA A 107 15.75 8.51 6.35
CA ALA A 107 15.56 7.17 5.82
C ALA A 107 14.36 6.46 6.49
N CYS A 108 13.52 5.83 5.68
CA CYS A 108 12.40 5.04 6.19
C CYS A 108 12.93 3.79 6.92
N THR A 109 12.96 3.83 8.25
CA THR A 109 13.42 2.73 9.13
C THR A 109 12.28 1.96 9.78
N SER A 110 11.11 2.57 9.92
CA SER A 110 9.86 1.96 10.40
C SER A 110 8.65 2.57 9.70
N TRP A 111 7.58 1.79 9.54
CA TRP A 111 6.29 2.26 9.02
C TRP A 111 5.16 1.77 9.94
N PRO A 112 4.81 2.56 10.97
CA PRO A 112 3.75 2.22 11.90
C PRO A 112 2.39 2.21 11.20
N ALA A 113 1.61 1.17 11.47
CA ALA A 113 0.24 1.00 11.04
C ALA A 113 -0.63 0.65 12.25
N LEU A 114 -1.90 1.02 12.19
CA LEU A 114 -2.89 0.72 13.22
C LEU A 114 -3.51 -0.65 12.92
N ARG A 115 -3.27 -1.63 13.78
CA ARG A 115 -3.97 -2.91 13.74
C ARG A 115 -5.17 -2.85 14.68
N LEU A 116 -6.35 -3.16 14.16
CA LEU A 116 -7.58 -3.23 14.94
C LEU A 116 -8.12 -4.66 14.90
N THR A 117 -8.67 -5.11 16.02
CA THR A 117 -9.37 -6.40 16.12
C THR A 117 -10.77 -6.16 16.66
N GLY A 118 -11.79 -6.68 16.00
CA GLY A 118 -13.19 -6.54 16.39
C GLY A 118 -14.05 -7.69 15.89
N ASP A 119 -15.35 -7.47 15.79
CA ASP A 119 -16.32 -8.50 15.37
C ASP A 119 -16.09 -9.03 13.95
N PHE A 120 -15.51 -8.21 13.08
CA PHE A 120 -15.20 -8.56 11.68
C PHE A 120 -13.77 -9.09 11.48
N GLY A 121 -13.09 -9.49 12.56
CA GLY A 121 -11.72 -9.99 12.52
C GLY A 121 -10.68 -8.90 12.76
N ALA A 122 -9.45 -9.14 12.27
CA ALA A 122 -8.31 -8.25 12.45
C ALA A 122 -7.86 -7.66 11.11
N TYR A 123 -7.73 -6.35 11.06
CA TYR A 123 -7.33 -5.60 9.86
C TYR A 123 -6.28 -4.55 10.22
N VAL A 124 -5.51 -4.12 9.22
CA VAL A 124 -4.41 -3.18 9.38
C VAL A 124 -4.68 -1.95 8.54
N LEU A 125 -4.58 -0.79 9.17
CA LEU A 125 -4.87 0.51 8.60
C LEU A 125 -3.58 1.33 8.53
N GLY A 126 -3.24 1.78 7.32
CA GLY A 126 -2.08 2.62 7.04
C GLY A 126 -2.46 4.09 7.06
N ASP A 127 -1.73 4.89 7.83
CA ASP A 127 -1.87 6.34 7.81
C ASP A 127 -1.17 6.95 6.59
N LEU A 128 -1.95 7.49 5.66
CA LEU A 128 -1.47 8.16 4.46
C LEU A 128 -1.67 9.68 4.51
N GLY A 129 -1.87 10.24 5.70
CA GLY A 129 -2.03 11.69 5.92
C GLY A 129 -3.45 12.22 5.74
N GLU A 130 -4.45 11.34 5.70
CA GLU A 130 -5.86 11.69 5.52
C GLU A 130 -6.67 11.46 6.79
N LEU A 131 -7.93 11.88 6.79
CA LEU A 131 -8.83 11.74 7.94
C LEU A 131 -9.21 10.27 8.17
N THR A 132 -9.36 9.48 7.11
CA THR A 132 -9.55 8.03 7.18
C THR A 132 -8.25 7.32 6.81
N PRO A 133 -7.73 6.40 7.65
CA PRO A 133 -6.58 5.60 7.28
C PRO A 133 -6.96 4.56 6.21
N ALA A 134 -6.01 4.19 5.35
CA ALA A 134 -6.24 3.26 4.26
C ALA A 134 -6.19 1.80 4.73
N ARG A 135 -7.15 0.97 4.32
CA ARG A 135 -7.11 -0.48 4.59
C ARG A 135 -5.98 -1.15 3.82
N LEU A 136 -5.14 -1.92 4.50
CA LEU A 136 -4.02 -2.64 3.88
C LEU A 136 -4.36 -4.12 3.73
N THR A 137 -4.16 -4.64 2.51
CA THR A 137 -4.44 -6.03 2.14
C THR A 137 -3.29 -6.63 1.33
N THR A 138 -3.34 -7.94 1.13
CA THR A 138 -2.43 -8.67 0.24
C THR A 138 -3.17 -9.70 -0.59
N GLY A 139 -2.54 -10.19 -1.65
CA GLY A 139 -3.08 -11.30 -2.46
C GLY A 139 -3.66 -10.83 -3.79
N ARG A 140 -4.27 -11.77 -4.53
CA ARG A 140 -4.83 -11.48 -5.86
C ARG A 140 -5.91 -10.40 -5.75
N PRO A 141 -6.04 -9.49 -6.73
CA PRO A 141 -7.01 -8.39 -6.67
C PRO A 141 -8.48 -8.84 -6.52
N THR A 142 -8.80 -10.05 -6.96
CA THR A 142 -10.14 -10.65 -6.86
C THR A 142 -10.34 -11.51 -5.59
N ALA A 143 -9.28 -11.72 -4.81
CA ALA A 143 -9.29 -12.57 -3.61
C ALA A 143 -8.26 -12.03 -2.59
N THR A 144 -8.52 -10.83 -2.07
CA THR A 144 -7.63 -10.17 -1.12
C THR A 144 -7.75 -10.76 0.29
N HIS A 145 -6.65 -10.70 1.04
CA HIS A 145 -6.56 -11.10 2.44
C HIS A 145 -6.07 -9.94 3.30
N GLU A 146 -6.50 -9.92 4.57
CA GLU A 146 -6.09 -8.89 5.53
C GLU A 146 -4.59 -8.88 5.81
N ALA A 147 -4.01 -7.67 5.95
CA ALA A 147 -2.59 -7.50 6.24
C ALA A 147 -2.17 -7.80 7.69
N SER A 148 -3.09 -8.36 8.50
CA SER A 148 -2.88 -8.73 9.90
C SER A 148 -2.18 -10.08 10.08
N SER A 149 -2.07 -10.89 9.01
CA SER A 149 -1.39 -12.20 9.04
C SER A 149 0.13 -12.07 8.93
N ALA A 150 0.85 -13.06 9.45
CA ALA A 150 2.32 -13.10 9.34
C ALA A 150 2.80 -13.19 7.88
N ALA A 151 2.06 -13.90 7.02
CA ALA A 151 2.35 -13.99 5.58
C ALA A 151 2.23 -12.62 4.91
N ALA A 152 1.15 -11.89 5.19
CA ALA A 152 0.95 -10.55 4.66
C ALA A 152 2.02 -9.57 5.17
N GLY A 153 2.45 -9.69 6.43
CA GLY A 153 3.56 -8.92 6.97
C GLY A 153 4.87 -9.14 6.21
N ARG A 154 5.16 -10.39 5.79
CA ARG A 154 6.33 -10.69 4.92
C ARG A 154 6.22 -10.04 3.55
N THR A 155 5.02 -10.03 2.96
CA THR A 155 4.78 -9.35 1.68
C THR A 155 4.98 -7.84 1.81
N TRP A 156 4.46 -7.20 2.87
CA TRP A 156 4.55 -5.75 3.04
C TRP A 156 5.95 -5.24 3.43
N ALA A 157 6.71 -5.98 4.22
CA ALA A 157 7.97 -5.48 4.80
C ALA A 157 8.99 -4.91 3.80
N PRO A 158 9.24 -5.56 2.64
CA PRO A 158 10.07 -5.01 1.57
C PRO A 158 9.60 -3.67 0.99
N PHE A 159 8.30 -3.41 0.99
CA PHE A 159 7.66 -2.36 0.21
C PHE A 159 6.96 -1.31 1.08
N ALA A 160 6.90 -1.46 2.40
CA ALA A 160 6.17 -0.57 3.30
C ALA A 160 6.50 0.93 3.08
N CYS A 161 7.75 1.26 2.76
CA CYS A 161 8.15 2.65 2.51
C CYS A 161 7.63 3.25 1.20
N SER A 162 7.27 2.43 0.21
CA SER A 162 6.68 2.94 -1.03
C SER A 162 5.29 3.52 -0.81
N LEU A 163 4.64 3.23 0.33
CA LEU A 163 3.40 3.87 0.75
C LEU A 163 3.53 5.40 0.89
N SER A 164 4.75 5.93 1.07
CA SER A 164 4.99 7.38 1.06
C SER A 164 4.53 8.07 -0.21
N VAL A 165 4.59 7.38 -1.35
CA VAL A 165 4.17 7.86 -2.67
C VAL A 165 2.65 8.04 -2.78
N LEU A 166 1.89 7.41 -1.88
CA LEU A 166 0.42 7.35 -1.88
C LEU A 166 -0.22 8.35 -0.92
N ARG A 167 0.59 9.23 -0.30
CA ARG A 167 0.10 10.20 0.69
C ARG A 167 -0.82 11.24 0.07
N SER A 168 -1.88 11.59 0.81
CA SER A 168 -2.80 12.66 0.47
C SER A 168 -3.48 12.48 -0.90
N GLN A 169 -3.85 11.25 -1.26
CA GLN A 169 -4.46 10.90 -2.56
C GLN A 169 -5.93 10.46 -2.48
N GLY A 170 -6.61 10.58 -1.34
CA GLY A 170 -7.97 10.07 -1.15
C GLY A 170 -8.03 8.55 -1.00
N VAL A 171 -6.97 7.90 -0.51
CA VAL A 171 -6.80 6.45 -0.55
C VAL A 171 -7.75 5.76 0.42
N ARG A 172 -8.58 4.88 -0.12
CA ARG A 172 -9.50 4.02 0.63
C ARG A 172 -8.80 2.73 1.06
N SER A 173 -8.10 2.09 0.13
CA SER A 173 -7.45 0.80 0.35
C SER A 173 -6.19 0.65 -0.47
N VAL A 174 -5.24 -0.14 0.04
CA VAL A 174 -4.03 -0.53 -0.68
C VAL A 174 -3.87 -2.05 -0.61
N ASN A 175 -3.70 -2.69 -1.77
CA ASN A 175 -3.42 -4.12 -1.89
C ASN A 175 -2.00 -4.34 -2.41
N ALA A 176 -1.23 -5.20 -1.76
CA ALA A 176 0.06 -5.69 -2.26
C ALA A 176 -0.07 -7.12 -2.78
N TRP A 177 0.03 -7.27 -4.10
CA TRP A 177 -0.10 -8.55 -4.79
C TRP A 177 1.24 -9.03 -5.33
N GLN A 178 1.82 -10.07 -4.72
CA GLN A 178 2.93 -10.80 -5.33
C GLN A 178 2.40 -11.61 -6.52
N TYR A 179 2.71 -11.16 -7.73
CA TYR A 179 2.13 -11.73 -8.95
C TYR A 179 3.08 -12.69 -9.67
N ALA A 180 4.39 -12.63 -9.38
CA ALA A 180 5.38 -13.54 -9.93
C ALA A 180 6.61 -13.70 -9.03
N GLU A 181 7.27 -14.84 -9.16
CA GLU A 181 8.63 -15.10 -8.67
C GLU A 181 9.52 -15.39 -9.87
N GLN A 182 10.78 -14.97 -9.81
CA GLN A 182 11.71 -15.09 -10.92
C GLN A 182 13.09 -15.50 -10.41
N ASN A 183 13.58 -16.65 -10.86
CA ASN A 183 14.98 -17.02 -10.65
C ASN A 183 15.88 -16.05 -11.41
N LEU A 184 16.82 -15.45 -10.69
CA LEU A 184 17.77 -14.51 -11.25
C LEU A 184 18.93 -15.26 -11.92
N PRO A 185 19.45 -14.74 -13.05
CA PRO A 185 20.67 -15.26 -13.66
C PRO A 185 21.84 -15.37 -12.68
N ASP A 186 22.83 -16.19 -13.04
CA ASP A 186 24.07 -16.40 -12.29
C ASP A 186 23.81 -16.87 -10.84
N ASP A 187 22.81 -17.75 -10.65
CA ASP A 187 22.38 -18.29 -9.34
C ASP A 187 22.21 -17.22 -8.25
N SER A 188 21.72 -16.05 -8.65
CA SER A 188 21.59 -14.89 -7.75
C SER A 188 20.35 -14.94 -6.84
N GLY A 189 19.68 -16.10 -6.79
CA GLY A 189 18.48 -16.39 -6.01
C GLY A 189 17.19 -15.95 -6.71
N THR A 190 16.09 -15.91 -5.96
CA THR A 190 14.75 -15.65 -6.52
C THR A 190 14.26 -14.25 -6.19
N ALA A 191 13.95 -13.48 -7.22
CA ALA A 191 13.29 -12.19 -7.09
C ALA A 191 11.77 -12.34 -6.95
N ALA A 192 11.16 -11.45 -6.18
CA ALA A 192 9.71 -11.34 -6.06
C ALA A 192 9.22 -10.07 -6.76
N TRP A 193 8.18 -10.23 -7.57
CA TRP A 193 7.50 -9.14 -8.24
C TRP A 193 6.17 -8.86 -7.54
N VAL A 194 5.98 -7.63 -7.09
CA VAL A 194 4.80 -7.19 -6.36
C VAL A 194 4.16 -6.01 -7.07
N CYS A 195 2.85 -6.08 -7.23
CA CYS A 195 2.05 -4.94 -7.63
C CYS A 195 1.32 -4.37 -6.42
N THR A 196 1.57 -3.09 -6.12
CA THR A 196 0.86 -2.35 -5.08
C THR A 196 -0.16 -1.45 -5.75
N ARG A 197 -1.45 -1.69 -5.52
CA ARG A 197 -2.55 -0.87 -6.02
C ARG A 197 -3.22 -0.13 -4.88
N ALA A 198 -3.36 1.18 -5.01
CA ALA A 198 -4.19 2.02 -4.16
C ALA A 198 -5.45 2.44 -4.90
N ASP A 199 -6.60 2.13 -4.32
CA ASP A 199 -7.90 2.60 -4.77
C ASP A 199 -8.36 3.74 -3.85
N THR A 200 -9.07 4.71 -4.41
CA THR A 200 -9.50 5.91 -3.70
C THR A 200 -11.00 5.88 -3.40
N TRP A 201 -11.44 6.73 -2.47
CA TRP A 201 -12.86 7.00 -2.24
C TRP A 201 -13.58 7.61 -3.45
N ARG A 202 -12.84 8.20 -4.39
CA ARG A 202 -13.41 8.79 -5.61
C ARG A 202 -13.77 7.77 -6.67
N GLY A 203 -13.20 6.56 -6.59
CA GLY A 203 -13.27 5.55 -7.66
C GLY A 203 -12.33 5.83 -8.83
N THR A 204 -11.84 7.08 -8.97
CA THR A 204 -10.76 7.52 -9.84
C THR A 204 -9.57 7.99 -9.01
N GLY A 205 -8.40 8.21 -9.59
CA GLY A 205 -7.15 8.54 -8.91
C GLY A 205 -6.35 7.34 -8.44
N SER A 206 -6.65 6.12 -8.93
CA SER A 206 -5.96 4.91 -8.47
C SER A 206 -4.46 5.01 -8.79
N GLN A 207 -3.61 4.57 -7.86
CA GLN A 207 -2.16 4.54 -8.06
C GLN A 207 -1.68 3.08 -8.11
N VAL A 208 -0.84 2.75 -9.08
CA VAL A 208 -0.29 1.41 -9.25
C VAL A 208 1.23 1.48 -9.29
N LEU A 209 1.88 0.67 -8.45
CA LEU A 209 3.33 0.51 -8.42
C LEU A 209 3.66 -0.95 -8.77
N ALA A 210 4.41 -1.18 -9.84
CA ALA A 210 5.09 -2.47 -10.01
C ALA A 210 6.46 -2.39 -9.32
N GLN A 211 6.76 -3.39 -8.50
CA GLN A 211 7.90 -3.38 -7.62
C GLN A 211 8.68 -4.69 -7.72
N LEU A 212 10.00 -4.59 -7.73
CA LEU A 212 10.92 -5.72 -7.77
C LEU A 212 11.69 -5.81 -6.47
N ARG A 213 11.72 -7.00 -5.89
CA ARG A 213 12.55 -7.34 -4.74
C ARG A 213 13.52 -8.46 -5.10
N VAL A 214 14.81 -8.16 -5.09
CA VAL A 214 15.88 -9.15 -5.26
C VAL A 214 16.39 -9.63 -3.88
N PRO A 215 16.90 -10.88 -3.75
CA PRO A 215 17.28 -11.48 -2.46
C PRO A 215 18.28 -10.69 -1.63
N THR A 216 19.28 -10.08 -2.27
CA THR A 216 20.41 -9.41 -1.61
C THR A 216 20.10 -8.01 -1.10
N VAL A 217 18.95 -7.44 -1.50
CA VAL A 217 18.58 -6.06 -1.15
C VAL A 217 17.50 -6.12 -0.10
N ARG A 218 17.60 -5.31 0.97
CA ARG A 218 16.60 -5.30 2.07
C ARG A 218 15.28 -4.62 1.70
N TYR A 219 15.22 -3.88 0.60
CA TYR A 219 14.02 -3.16 0.14
C TYR A 219 13.67 -3.53 -1.29
N GLY A 220 12.38 -3.55 -1.59
CA GLY A 220 11.93 -3.58 -2.98
C GLY A 220 12.04 -2.20 -3.60
N ALA A 221 12.27 -2.15 -4.90
CA ALA A 221 12.28 -0.91 -5.68
C ALA A 221 11.03 -0.84 -6.56
N ALA A 222 10.43 0.34 -6.68
CA ALA A 222 9.44 0.57 -7.72
C ALA A 222 10.15 0.66 -9.08
N VAL A 223 9.66 -0.10 -10.05
CA VAL A 223 10.22 -0.19 -11.41
C VAL A 223 9.29 0.43 -12.46
N ALA A 224 8.02 0.60 -12.11
CA ALA A 224 7.03 1.37 -12.88
C ALA A 224 5.98 1.97 -11.94
N ARG A 225 5.40 3.10 -12.35
CA ARG A 225 4.32 3.77 -11.62
C ARG A 225 3.32 4.38 -12.60
N SER A 226 2.08 3.94 -12.50
CA SER A 226 0.97 4.51 -13.28
C SER A 226 -0.13 5.04 -12.37
N ALA A 227 -0.86 6.02 -12.88
CA ALA A 227 -2.07 6.56 -12.28
C ALA A 227 -3.27 6.25 -13.19
N ASP A 228 -4.45 6.05 -12.61
CA ASP A 228 -5.72 5.90 -13.33
C ASP A 228 -5.76 4.76 -14.35
N VAL A 229 -5.10 3.65 -14.03
CA VAL A 229 -5.11 2.41 -14.81
C VAL A 229 -5.88 1.29 -14.11
N THR A 230 -6.37 0.32 -14.87
CA THR A 230 -7.09 -0.86 -14.36
C THR A 230 -6.18 -1.95 -13.81
N ALA A 231 -4.89 -1.92 -14.18
CA ALA A 231 -3.89 -2.91 -13.80
C ALA A 231 -3.89 -3.23 -12.29
N CYS A 232 -3.68 -4.51 -11.97
CA CYS A 232 -3.70 -5.03 -10.61
C CYS A 232 -5.01 -4.77 -9.83
N GLY A 233 -6.09 -4.41 -10.52
CA GLY A 233 -7.40 -4.16 -9.94
C GLY A 233 -8.31 -5.37 -10.05
N ALA A 234 -9.38 -5.41 -9.25
CA ALA A 234 -10.36 -6.51 -9.31
C ALA A 234 -11.03 -6.64 -10.70
N ARG A 235 -11.13 -5.53 -11.45
CA ARG A 235 -11.67 -5.52 -12.82
C ARG A 235 -10.68 -5.98 -13.89
N ASP A 236 -9.39 -5.89 -13.60
CA ASP A 236 -8.31 -6.24 -14.52
C ASP A 236 -7.09 -6.72 -13.72
N PRO A 237 -7.11 -7.98 -13.26
CA PRO A 237 -6.06 -8.54 -12.42
C PRO A 237 -4.85 -8.96 -13.26
N GLN A 238 -4.39 -8.05 -14.15
CA GLN A 238 -3.25 -8.25 -15.04
C GLN A 238 -2.20 -7.16 -14.79
N VAL A 239 -0.94 -7.53 -14.99
CA VAL A 239 0.22 -6.64 -14.87
C VAL A 239 1.39 -7.24 -15.63
N LEU A 240 2.20 -6.37 -16.24
CA LEU A 240 3.49 -6.69 -16.82
C LEU A 240 4.45 -5.56 -16.48
N ALA A 241 5.61 -5.89 -15.93
CA ALA A 241 6.64 -4.90 -15.62
C ALA A 241 8.03 -5.43 -15.95
N GLY A 242 8.96 -4.49 -16.14
CA GLY A 242 10.35 -4.77 -16.48
C GLY A 242 11.31 -3.93 -15.66
N ALA A 243 12.52 -4.45 -15.47
CA ALA A 243 13.60 -3.75 -14.79
C ALA A 243 14.96 -4.16 -15.39
N LEU A 244 15.86 -3.19 -15.50
CA LEU A 244 17.28 -3.50 -15.70
C LEU A 244 17.92 -3.85 -14.37
N TRP A 245 18.57 -5.01 -14.33
CA TRP A 245 19.25 -5.52 -13.16
C TRP A 245 20.69 -5.88 -13.52
N LYS A 246 21.61 -5.61 -12.60
CA LYS A 246 23.02 -5.96 -12.75
C LYS A 246 23.31 -7.15 -11.84
N SER A 247 23.83 -8.23 -12.42
CA SER A 247 24.21 -9.42 -11.66
C SER A 247 25.44 -9.17 -10.79
N LYS A 248 25.69 -10.09 -9.85
CA LYS A 248 26.90 -10.07 -9.02
C LYS A 248 28.18 -10.16 -9.87
N ALA A 249 28.13 -10.90 -10.98
CA ALA A 249 29.23 -11.02 -11.93
C ALA A 249 29.43 -9.75 -12.79
N GLY A 250 28.53 -8.79 -12.70
CA GLY A 250 28.64 -7.49 -13.35
C GLY A 250 27.91 -7.35 -14.68
N SER A 251 27.29 -8.43 -15.16
CA SER A 251 26.49 -8.46 -16.39
C SER A 251 25.14 -7.80 -16.20
N TRP A 252 24.68 -7.08 -17.23
CA TRP A 252 23.35 -6.45 -17.22
C TRP A 252 22.33 -7.38 -17.87
N TYR A 253 21.16 -7.46 -17.24
CA TYR A 253 20.02 -8.21 -17.72
C TYR A 253 18.77 -7.34 -17.74
N LEU A 254 17.94 -7.55 -18.74
CA LEU A 254 16.54 -7.17 -18.69
C LEU A 254 15.77 -8.30 -18.01
N LEU A 255 15.16 -7.98 -16.88
CA LEU A 255 14.20 -8.82 -16.20
C LEU A 255 12.79 -8.31 -16.50
N ALA A 256 11.86 -9.21 -16.75
CA ALA A 256 10.44 -8.89 -16.86
C ALA A 256 9.60 -9.99 -16.23
N ALA A 257 8.45 -9.61 -15.71
CA ALA A 257 7.46 -10.55 -15.23
C ALA A 257 6.04 -10.04 -15.47
N GLY A 258 5.17 -10.97 -15.85
CA GLY A 258 3.73 -10.81 -15.92
C GLY A 258 3.00 -11.66 -14.88
N GLY A 259 1.72 -11.37 -14.66
CA GLY A 259 0.84 -12.18 -13.81
C GLY A 259 0.71 -13.63 -14.28
N SER A 260 0.10 -14.49 -13.45
CA SER A 260 0.04 -15.95 -13.69
C SER A 260 -0.65 -16.39 -15.00
N HIS A 261 -1.44 -15.51 -15.62
CA HIS A 261 -2.09 -15.76 -16.92
C HIS A 261 -1.21 -15.41 -18.12
N THR A 262 0.02 -14.92 -17.92
CA THR A 262 0.93 -14.56 -19.01
C THR A 262 1.56 -15.81 -19.61
N GLU A 263 1.27 -16.10 -20.87
CA GLU A 263 1.80 -17.25 -21.62
C GLU A 263 3.14 -16.94 -22.29
N SER A 264 3.39 -15.68 -22.65
CA SER A 264 4.67 -15.24 -23.21
C SER A 264 4.94 -13.77 -22.96
N ILE A 265 6.22 -13.41 -22.94
CA ILE A 265 6.70 -12.03 -22.87
C ILE A 265 7.66 -11.79 -24.03
N THR A 266 7.39 -10.75 -24.79
CA THR A 266 8.26 -10.24 -25.85
C THR A 266 8.86 -8.91 -25.41
N ALA A 267 10.17 -8.81 -25.49
CA ALA A 267 10.93 -7.59 -25.32
C ALA A 267 11.37 -7.05 -26.68
N SER A 268 11.24 -5.74 -26.85
CA SER A 268 11.67 -4.99 -28.03
C SER A 268 12.33 -3.68 -27.58
N ASN A 269 12.88 -2.92 -28.54
CA ASN A 269 13.57 -1.65 -28.33
C ASN A 269 14.84 -1.75 -27.45
N GLY A 270 16.00 -1.95 -28.10
CA GLY A 270 17.30 -2.09 -27.42
C GLY A 270 17.65 -3.53 -27.00
N VAL A 271 16.67 -4.43 -27.05
CA VAL A 271 16.84 -5.90 -27.00
C VAL A 271 15.65 -6.54 -27.71
N THR A 272 15.89 -7.60 -28.47
CA THR A 272 14.82 -8.38 -29.12
C THR A 272 14.87 -9.79 -28.57
N ALA A 273 13.86 -10.16 -27.80
CA ALA A 273 13.76 -11.48 -27.22
C ALA A 273 12.31 -11.87 -26.95
N THR A 274 12.02 -13.16 -26.96
CA THR A 274 10.73 -13.70 -26.50
C THR A 274 11.00 -14.85 -25.55
N ALA A 275 10.27 -14.88 -24.44
CA ALA A 275 10.27 -16.00 -23.50
C ALA A 275 8.87 -16.59 -23.45
N ARG A 276 8.80 -17.93 -23.40
CA ARG A 276 7.58 -18.65 -23.01
C ARG A 276 7.43 -18.61 -21.49
N GLY A 277 6.21 -18.46 -21.01
CA GLY A 277 5.87 -18.26 -19.61
C GLY A 277 5.76 -16.79 -19.21
N ASN A 278 5.58 -16.58 -17.91
CA ASN A 278 5.30 -15.26 -17.32
C ASN A 278 6.54 -14.51 -16.82
N VAL A 279 7.75 -14.98 -17.15
CA VAL A 279 9.01 -14.31 -16.80
C VAL A 279 9.97 -14.31 -17.98
N LEU A 280 10.79 -13.26 -18.06
CA LEU A 280 11.84 -13.11 -19.06
C LEU A 280 13.10 -12.58 -18.38
N ALA A 281 14.24 -13.22 -18.66
CA ALA A 281 15.56 -12.77 -18.24
C ALA A 281 16.51 -12.90 -19.42
N VAL A 282 16.99 -11.77 -19.95
CA VAL A 282 17.88 -11.76 -21.13
C VAL A 282 19.03 -10.78 -20.94
N PRO A 283 20.23 -11.09 -21.46
CA PRO A 283 21.33 -10.14 -21.46
C PRO A 283 20.92 -8.82 -22.12
N ALA A 284 21.32 -7.71 -21.52
CA ALA A 284 20.96 -6.36 -21.97
C ALA A 284 22.13 -5.39 -21.79
N LYS A 285 22.06 -4.24 -22.47
CA LYS A 285 22.99 -3.14 -22.23
C LYS A 285 22.47 -2.23 -21.12
N LYS A 286 23.36 -1.63 -20.35
CA LYS A 286 22.99 -0.57 -19.39
C LYS A 286 22.27 0.57 -20.11
N GLY A 287 21.18 1.05 -19.54
CA GLY A 287 20.49 2.28 -19.99
C GLY A 287 19.50 2.11 -21.13
N ILE A 288 19.26 0.88 -21.62
CA ILE A 288 18.17 0.64 -22.58
C ILE A 288 16.81 0.93 -21.95
N ARG A 289 15.83 1.28 -22.79
CA ARG A 289 14.43 1.49 -22.39
C ARG A 289 13.54 0.52 -23.17
N PRO A 290 13.46 -0.74 -22.74
CA PRO A 290 12.78 -1.77 -23.48
C PRO A 290 11.27 -1.52 -23.49
N GLU A 291 10.63 -1.97 -24.55
CA GLU A 291 9.19 -2.15 -24.58
C GLU A 291 8.87 -3.62 -24.33
N LEU A 292 7.91 -3.88 -23.45
CA LEU A 292 7.44 -5.22 -23.13
C LEU A 292 5.98 -5.38 -23.54
N LYS A 293 5.72 -6.50 -24.19
CA LYS A 293 4.37 -6.97 -24.53
C LYS A 293 4.22 -8.40 -24.02
N GLY A 294 3.16 -8.64 -23.26
CA GLY A 294 2.77 -9.96 -22.80
C GLY A 294 1.58 -10.46 -23.60
N THR A 295 1.54 -11.76 -23.88
CA THR A 295 0.35 -12.45 -24.39
C THR A 295 -0.20 -13.32 -23.27
N LEU A 296 -1.49 -13.19 -23.00
CA LEU A 296 -2.20 -13.97 -21.99
C LEU A 296 -2.66 -15.32 -22.57
N ASP A 297 -3.02 -16.25 -21.69
CA ASP A 297 -3.57 -17.57 -22.01
C ASP A 297 -4.86 -17.53 -22.88
N ASP A 298 -5.63 -16.44 -22.79
CA ASP A 298 -6.80 -16.16 -23.62
C ASP A 298 -6.49 -15.43 -24.94
N GLY A 299 -5.21 -15.23 -25.26
CA GLY A 299 -4.73 -14.55 -26.46
C GLY A 299 -4.78 -13.03 -26.42
N ARG A 300 -5.36 -12.41 -25.37
CA ARG A 300 -5.28 -10.95 -25.18
C ARG A 300 -3.84 -10.53 -24.88
N THR A 301 -3.56 -9.25 -25.11
CA THR A 301 -2.24 -8.68 -24.88
C THR A 301 -2.25 -7.70 -23.71
N VAL A 302 -1.20 -7.75 -22.89
CA VAL A 302 -0.93 -6.79 -21.82
C VAL A 302 0.35 -6.02 -22.13
N ASN A 303 0.30 -4.70 -21.99
CA ASN A 303 1.48 -3.85 -22.19
C ASN A 303 2.22 -3.62 -20.87
N MET A 304 3.51 -3.30 -20.97
CA MET A 304 4.30 -2.89 -19.81
C MET A 304 3.63 -1.73 -19.06
N LEU A 305 3.55 -1.85 -17.74
CA LEU A 305 3.23 -0.72 -16.86
C LEU A 305 4.31 0.36 -17.03
N ARG A 306 3.89 1.61 -17.19
CA ARG A 306 4.78 2.77 -17.36
C ARG A 306 4.64 3.70 -16.17
#